data_AF-A0A4S8Q4S6-F1
#
_entry.id   AF-A0A4S8Q4S6-F1
#
_cell.length_a   1.000
_cell.length_b   1.000
_cell.length_c   1.000
_cell.angle_alpha   90.00
_cell.angle_beta   90.00
_cell.angle_gamma   90.00
#
_symmetry.space_group_name_H-M   'P 1'
#
loop_
_entity.id
_entity.type
_entity.pdbx_description
1 polymer ?
#
loop_
_entity_poly.entity_id
_entity_poly.type
_entity_poly.pdbx_seq_one_letter_code
_entity_poly.pdbx_strand_id
1 'polypeptide(L)' 'MKAVNGFKADLAAGIHPRPGLRVKGVKGTPGVFELTWAPDGRATWSYGGEKIPGEPHIVWRRIGTHDIFKNP' A
#
# COMPACT_ATOMS: atom_id res chain seq x y z
N MET A 1 4.71 -5.68 15.39
CA MET A 1 4.55 -4.20 15.36
C MET A 1 5.59 -3.45 14.51
N LYS A 2 6.87 -3.89 14.39
CA LYS A 2 7.92 -3.14 13.64
C LYS A 2 7.59 -2.84 12.16
N ALA A 3 6.92 -3.75 11.45
CA ALA A 3 6.63 -3.59 10.02
C ALA A 3 5.67 -2.43 9.71
N VAL A 4 4.62 -2.25 10.52
CA VAL A 4 3.62 -1.18 10.34
C VAL A 4 4.24 0.20 10.58
N ASN A 5 5.03 0.34 11.65
CA ASN A 5 5.69 1.61 11.97
C ASN A 5 6.70 2.00 10.90
N GLY A 6 7.42 1.01 10.36
CA GLY A 6 8.33 1.22 9.25
C GLY A 6 7.62 1.73 7.99
N PHE A 7 6.51 1.09 7.61
CA PHE A 7 5.70 1.53 6.48
C PHE A 7 5.18 2.96 6.64
N LYS A 8 4.68 3.32 7.83
CA LYS A 8 4.23 4.68 8.14
C LYS A 8 5.35 5.71 7.99
N ALA A 9 6.55 5.40 8.50
CA ALA A 9 7.70 6.29 8.38
C ALA A 9 8.13 6.48 6.92
N ASP A 10 8.17 5.40 6.14
CA ASP A 10 8.50 5.45 4.71
C ASP A 10 7.50 6.36 3.95
N LEU A 11 6.20 6.22 4.24
CA LEU A 11 5.16 7.08 3.66
C LEU A 11 5.29 8.54 4.08
N ALA A 12 5.47 8.82 5.38
CA ALA A 12 5.58 10.18 5.91
C ALA A 12 6.79 10.93 5.35
N ALA A 13 7.89 10.21 5.08
CA ALA A 13 9.07 10.79 4.42
C ALA A 13 8.89 10.98 2.90
N GLY A 14 7.76 10.56 2.33
CA GLY A 14 7.49 10.63 0.88
C GLY A 14 8.40 9.70 0.06
N ILE A 15 8.98 8.69 0.68
CA ILE A 15 9.89 7.75 0.02
C ILE A 15 9.18 6.46 -0.38
N HIS A 16 9.81 5.72 -1.29
CA HIS A 16 9.30 4.41 -1.65
C HIS A 16 9.35 3.46 -0.43
N PRO A 17 8.26 2.72 -0.13
CA PRO A 17 8.25 1.76 0.96
C PRO A 17 9.33 0.70 0.82
N ARG A 18 9.83 0.20 1.96
CA ARG A 18 10.88 -0.83 2.01
C ARG A 18 10.65 -2.00 1.03
N PRO A 19 11.72 -2.55 0.40
CA PRO A 19 11.61 -3.58 -0.64
C PRO A 19 10.86 -4.85 -0.21
N GLY A 20 10.90 -5.21 1.08
CA GLY A 20 10.20 -6.38 1.62
C GLY A 20 8.67 -6.33 1.45
N LEU A 21 8.09 -5.12 1.33
CA LEU A 21 6.66 -4.95 1.04
C LEU A 21 6.33 -5.03 -0.45
N ARG A 22 7.35 -5.04 -1.33
CA ARG A 22 7.20 -5.17 -2.79
C ARG A 22 6.14 -4.23 -3.38
N VAL A 23 6.14 -2.98 -2.92
CA VAL A 23 5.15 -1.99 -3.35
C VAL A 23 5.36 -1.64 -4.81
N LYS A 24 4.29 -1.70 -5.61
CA LYS A 24 4.32 -1.31 -7.03
C LYS A 24 2.93 -0.91 -7.52
N GLY A 25 2.86 -0.22 -8.65
CA GLY A 25 1.59 0.13 -9.28
C GLY A 25 0.89 -1.10 -9.88
N VAL A 26 -0.44 -1.16 -9.73
CA VAL A 26 -1.25 -2.20 -10.37
C VAL A 26 -1.39 -1.87 -11.86
N LYS A 27 -1.01 -2.81 -12.72
CA LYS A 27 -1.07 -2.64 -14.18
C LYS A 27 -2.50 -2.40 -14.63
N GLY A 28 -2.72 -1.37 -15.46
CA GLY A 28 -4.05 -1.02 -15.99
C GLY A 28 -4.93 -0.21 -15.05
N THR A 29 -4.47 0.06 -13.82
CA THR A 29 -5.23 0.82 -12.82
C THR A 29 -4.41 1.98 -12.25
N PRO A 30 -4.31 3.11 -12.97
CA PRO A 30 -3.53 4.26 -12.52
C PRO A 30 -3.92 4.74 -11.12
N GLY A 31 -2.92 5.07 -10.29
CA GLY A 31 -3.13 5.53 -8.92
C GLY A 31 -3.45 4.43 -7.89
N VAL A 32 -3.54 3.16 -8.31
CA VAL A 32 -3.67 2.01 -7.41
C VAL A 32 -2.35 1.27 -7.31
N PHE A 33 -2.00 0.92 -6.08
CA PHE A 33 -0.77 0.24 -5.72
C PHE A 33 -1.10 -1.10 -5.06
N GLU A 34 -0.18 -2.06 -5.19
CA GLU A 34 -0.21 -3.32 -4.46
C GLU A 34 0.95 -3.39 -3.46
N LEU A 35 0.79 -4.21 -2.42
CA LEU A 35 1.86 -4.58 -1.50
C LEU A 35 1.74 -6.05 -1.05
N THR A 36 2.84 -6.61 -0.57
CA THR A 36 2.96 -7.94 0.02
C THR A 36 3.23 -7.82 1.51
N TRP A 37 2.35 -8.37 2.37
CA TRP A 37 2.49 -8.31 3.83
C TRP A 37 2.74 -9.69 4.48
N ALA A 38 2.54 -10.77 3.73
CA ALA A 38 2.83 -12.15 4.09
C ALA A 38 3.17 -12.96 2.82
N PRO A 39 3.66 -14.22 2.90
CA PRO A 39 3.98 -15.01 1.70
C PRO A 39 2.86 -15.01 0.64
N ASP A 40 1.61 -15.26 1.04
CA ASP A 40 0.44 -15.16 0.17
C ASP A 40 -0.34 -13.83 0.30
N GLY A 41 -0.06 -13.07 1.37
CA GLY A 41 -0.79 -11.87 1.74
C GLY A 41 -0.53 -10.72 0.78
N ARG A 42 -1.61 -10.16 0.24
CA ARG A 42 -1.62 -9.00 -0.66
C ARG A 42 -2.59 -7.95 -0.15
N ALA A 43 -2.33 -6.70 -0.51
CA ALA A 43 -3.29 -5.62 -0.36
C ALA A 43 -3.19 -4.64 -1.53
N THR A 44 -4.32 -4.09 -1.95
CA THR A 44 -4.39 -2.96 -2.89
C THR A 44 -4.85 -1.70 -2.18
N TRP A 45 -4.26 -0.57 -2.55
CA TRP A 45 -4.52 0.73 -1.92
C TRP A 45 -4.29 1.88 -2.90
N SER A 46 -4.75 3.07 -2.55
CA SER A 46 -4.50 4.30 -3.30
C SER A 46 -4.22 5.45 -2.35
N TYR A 47 -3.54 6.49 -2.83
CA TYR A 47 -3.49 7.76 -2.12
C TYR A 47 -4.86 8.44 -2.19
N GLY A 48 -5.36 8.87 -1.03
CA GLY A 48 -6.53 9.74 -0.93
C GLY A 48 -6.12 11.19 -0.71
N GLY A 49 -7.09 12.10 -0.77
CA GLY A 49 -6.88 13.46 -0.30
C GLY A 49 -6.52 13.47 1.18
N GLU A 50 -5.61 14.36 1.56
CA GLU A 50 -5.12 14.55 2.91
C GLU A 50 -6.27 14.68 3.93
N LYS A 51 -6.12 14.02 5.08
CA LYS A 51 -7.07 14.09 6.21
C LYS A 51 -6.47 14.74 7.44
N ILE A 52 -5.15 14.64 7.58
CA ILE A 52 -4.35 15.26 8.63
C ILE A 52 -3.24 16.03 7.91
N PRO A 53 -3.05 17.33 8.18
CA PRO A 53 -2.01 18.13 7.53
C PRO A 53 -0.60 17.53 7.70
N GLY A 54 0.14 17.45 6.61
CA GLY A 54 1.46 16.82 6.50
C GLY A 54 1.44 15.29 6.39
N GLU A 55 0.29 14.62 6.47
CA GLU A 55 0.22 13.15 6.52
C GLU A 55 -0.36 12.52 5.25
N PRO A 56 0.35 11.54 4.65
CA PRO A 56 -0.21 10.75 3.55
C PRO A 56 -1.46 10.00 3.99
N HIS A 57 -2.54 10.18 3.23
CA HIS A 57 -3.78 9.42 3.43
C HIS A 57 -3.83 8.19 2.53
N ILE A 58 -3.89 7.02 3.15
CA ILE A 58 -4.01 5.73 2.46
C ILE A 58 -5.46 5.26 2.49
N VAL A 59 -6.01 4.98 1.31
CA VAL A 59 -7.33 4.36 1.14
C VAL A 59 -7.12 2.88 0.81
N TRP A 60 -7.49 2.00 1.73
CA TRP A 60 -7.47 0.56 1.51
C TRP A 60 -8.60 0.15 0.56
N ARG A 61 -8.27 -0.64 -0.46
CA ARG A 61 -9.26 -1.16 -1.41
C ARG A 61 -9.59 -2.63 -1.12
N ARG A 62 -8.56 -3.48 -1.07
CA ARG A 62 -8.66 -4.92 -0.80
C ARG A 62 -7.49 -5.40 0.04
N ILE A 63 -7.73 -6.38 0.90
CA ILE A 63 -6.73 -7.07 1.71
C ILE A 63 -7.09 -8.55 1.68
N GLY A 64 -6.13 -9.43 1.37
CA GLY A 64 -6.39 -10.86 1.25
C GLY A 64 -5.20 -11.59 0.68
N THR A 65 -5.46 -12.64 -0.09
CA THR A 65 -4.44 -13.43 -0.81
C THR A 65 -4.29 -12.92 -2.24
N HIS A 66 -3.74 -13.74 -3.16
CA HIS A 66 -3.68 -13.43 -4.58
C HIS A 66 -5.06 -13.23 -5.25
N ASP A 67 -6.15 -13.71 -4.65
CA ASP A 67 -7.49 -13.59 -5.23
C ASP A 67 -7.99 -12.15 -5.39
N ILE A 68 -7.41 -11.20 -4.64
CA ILE A 68 -7.81 -9.79 -4.69
C ILE A 68 -7.59 -9.14 -6.06
N PHE A 69 -6.71 -9.71 -6.89
CA PHE A 69 -6.44 -9.18 -8.23
C PHE A 69 -7.50 -9.58 -9.27
N LYS A 70 -8.42 -10.50 -8.94
CA LYS A 70 -9.51 -10.89 -9.84
C LYS A 70 -10.57 -9.79 -9.97
N ASN A 71 -10.73 -8.94 -8.94
CA ASN A 71 -11.65 -7.81 -8.89
C ASN A 71 -11.00 -6.64 -8.12
N PRO A 72 -10.07 -5.91 -8.77
CA PRO A 72 -9.16 -4.96 -8.11
C PRO A 72 -9.82 -3.68 -7.57
#